data_AF-A0A183G5T0-F1
#
_entry.id   AF-A0A183G5T0-F1
#
_cell.length_a   1.000
_cell.length_b   1.000
_cell.length_c   1.000
_cell.angle_alpha   90.00
_cell.angle_beta   90.00
_cell.angle_gamma   90.00
#
_symmetry.space_group_name_H-M   'P 1'
#
loop_
_entity.id
_entity.type
_entity.pdbx_description
1 polymer ?
#
loop_
_entity_poly.entity_id
_entity_poly.type
_entity_poly.pdbx_seq_one_letter_code
_entity_poly.pdbx_strand_id
1 'polypeptide(L)'
;MWFEKCSKLHIFAAVFQKNVLVKKYEELRWQLRKVVYSETYGGEFFFESDNSSIIMSAPLPQKYVCKDRLNITLHNAGFRDVVAEFAPEIDVQPYGPKSNFYLCERTRKRTLAESFENKATVFSGVVLGLTSVSAIIGHAVRRHFIPERKQMYENLGVL
;
A
#
# COMPACT_ATOMS: atom_id res chain seq x y z
N MET A 1 4.93 27.10 2.94
CA MET A 1 3.96 25.98 2.91
C MET A 1 4.15 25.24 4.22
N TRP A 2 3.23 25.45 5.16
CA TRP A 2 3.40 25.17 6.59
C TRP A 2 3.11 23.70 6.90
N PHE A 3 4.05 23.02 7.56
CA PHE A 3 3.84 21.72 8.22
C PHE A 3 3.91 21.95 9.74
N GLU A 4 2.74 22.10 10.36
CA GLU A 4 2.63 22.14 11.82
C GLU A 4 2.56 20.71 12.36
N LYS A 5 3.47 20.39 13.30
CA LYS A 5 3.65 19.12 14.03
C LYS A 5 4.39 17.99 13.32
N CYS A 6 5.72 18.12 13.27
CA CYS A 6 6.62 16.97 13.42
C CYS A 6 7.31 17.11 14.79
N SER A 7 6.78 16.45 15.82
CA SER A 7 6.94 16.81 17.24
C SER A 7 8.32 16.55 17.90
N LYS A 8 9.42 16.42 17.16
CA LYS A 8 10.77 16.32 17.79
C LYS A 8 11.98 16.61 16.90
N LEU A 9 11.78 16.85 15.61
CA LEU A 9 12.84 17.26 14.69
C LEU A 9 12.31 18.45 13.88
N HIS A 10 12.97 19.61 13.98
CA HIS A 10 12.65 20.75 13.13
C HIS A 10 13.13 20.45 11.71
N ILE A 11 12.29 19.75 10.93
CA ILE A 11 12.53 19.52 9.50
C ILE A 11 12.34 20.88 8.80
N PHE A 12 13.44 21.46 8.31
CA PHE A 12 13.44 22.81 7.74
C PHE A 12 12.92 22.84 6.29
N ALA A 13 13.14 21.77 5.51
CA ALA A 13 12.69 21.72 4.13
C ALA A 13 12.28 20.31 3.69
N ALA A 14 11.07 20.21 3.15
CA ALA A 14 10.56 19.04 2.44
C ALA A 14 10.28 19.44 0.98
N VAL A 15 10.95 18.78 0.03
CA VAL A 15 10.76 19.08 -1.39
C VAL A 15 9.77 18.09 -2.00
N PHE A 16 8.60 18.61 -2.40
CA PHE A 16 7.58 17.86 -3.11
C PHE A 16 7.70 18.12 -4.61
N GLN A 17 7.77 17.04 -5.39
CA GLN A 17 7.80 17.12 -6.85
C GLN A 17 6.54 16.50 -7.43
N LYS A 18 5.94 17.20 -8.40
CA LYS A 18 4.86 16.68 -9.24
C LYS A 18 5.48 15.94 -10.43
N ASN A 19 5.30 14.62 -10.50
CA ASN A 19 5.68 13.88 -11.70
C ASN A 19 4.49 13.89 -12.68
N VAL A 20 4.71 14.45 -13.87
CA VAL A 20 3.73 14.49 -14.96
C VAL A 20 4.10 13.37 -15.93
N LEU A 21 3.64 12.15 -15.65
CA LEU A 21 3.76 11.05 -16.61
C LEU A 21 2.55 11.11 -17.54
N VAL A 22 2.74 11.68 -18.73
CA VAL A 22 1.71 11.78 -19.77
C VAL A 22 1.59 10.43 -20.49
N LYS A 23 0.98 9.45 -19.83
CA LYS A 23 0.39 8.28 -20.50
C LYS A 23 -1.07 8.20 -20.08
N LYS A 24 -1.96 7.90 -21.03
CA LYS A 24 -3.44 7.94 -20.97
C LYS A 24 -4.09 7.17 -19.79
N TYR A 25 -3.30 6.48 -18.97
CA TYR A 25 -3.73 5.62 -17.86
C TYR A 25 -2.92 5.81 -16.55
N GLU A 26 -1.92 6.68 -16.50
CA GLU A 26 -1.12 6.91 -15.28
C GLU A 26 -1.61 8.18 -14.54
N GLU A 27 -2.05 8.01 -13.30
CA GLU A 27 -2.51 9.12 -12.46
C GLU A 27 -1.34 10.04 -12.07
N LEU A 28 -1.58 11.36 -12.09
CA LEU A 28 -0.62 12.34 -11.59
C LEU A 28 -0.36 12.10 -10.10
N ARG A 29 0.92 12.03 -9.71
CA ARG A 29 1.34 11.76 -8.33
C ARG A 29 2.29 12.83 -7.82
N TRP A 30 2.13 13.18 -6.55
CA TRP A 30 3.14 13.92 -5.81
C TRP A 30 4.05 12.95 -5.05
N GLN A 31 5.31 13.30 -4.92
CA GLN A 31 6.31 12.50 -4.21
C GLN A 31 7.15 13.39 -3.30
N LEU A 32 7.41 12.92 -2.08
CA LEU A 32 8.44 13.48 -1.22
C LEU A 32 9.78 12.88 -1.68
N ARG A 33 10.63 13.73 -2.28
CA ARG A 33 11.95 13.31 -2.80
C ARG A 33 13.08 13.51 -1.81
N LYS A 34 13.06 14.64 -1.11
CA LYS A 34 14.19 15.06 -0.27
C LYS A 34 13.70 15.65 1.03
N VAL A 35 14.27 15.16 2.12
CA VAL A 35 14.14 15.71 3.47
C VAL A 35 15.50 16.26 3.85
N VAL A 36 15.53 17.53 4.24
CA VAL A 36 16.75 18.21 4.68
C VAL A 36 16.54 18.71 6.11
N TYR A 37 17.48 18.34 6.97
CA TYR A 37 17.58 18.81 8.34
C TYR A 37 18.85 19.66 8.47
N SER A 38 18.71 20.88 8.98
CA SER A 38 19.84 21.77 9.24
C SER A 38 19.97 22.00 10.74
N GLU A 39 21.18 21.82 11.26
CA GLU A 39 21.50 22.10 12.66
C GLU A 39 22.63 23.11 12.74
N THR A 40 22.46 24.13 13.59
CA THR A 40 23.45 25.20 13.79
C THR A 40 24.11 25.03 15.16
N TYR A 41 25.19 24.25 15.22
CA TYR A 41 25.96 24.06 16.46
C TYR A 41 27.45 24.38 16.22
N GLY A 42 27.84 25.64 16.41
CA GLY A 42 29.21 26.10 16.13
C GLY A 42 29.58 26.17 14.63
N GLY A 43 28.62 25.88 13.75
CA GLY A 43 28.69 25.85 12.29
C GLY A 43 27.35 25.38 11.72
N GLU A 44 27.10 25.57 10.42
CA GLU A 44 25.88 25.09 9.76
C GLU A 44 26.10 23.70 9.17
N PHE A 45 25.37 22.70 9.67
CA PHE A 45 25.46 21.33 9.21
C PHE A 45 24.14 20.89 8.57
N PHE A 46 24.22 20.31 7.39
CA PHE A 46 23.07 19.80 6.65
C PHE A 46 23.08 18.27 6.62
N PHE A 47 21.97 17.68 7.03
CA PHE A 47 21.71 16.26 6.93
C PHE A 47 20.65 16.04 5.86
N GLU A 48 20.92 15.14 4.92
CA GLU A 48 20.07 14.91 3.76
C GLU A 48 19.64 13.45 3.65
N SER A 49 18.39 13.22 3.23
CA SER A 49 17.91 11.87 2.92
C SER A 49 18.46 11.36 1.58
N ASP A 50 18.67 10.06 1.47
CA ASP A 50 19.07 9.41 0.22
C ASP A 50 18.09 9.67 -0.93
N ASN A 51 18.61 10.15 -2.06
CA ASN A 51 17.81 10.45 -3.27
C ASN A 51 17.27 9.20 -4.00
N SER A 52 17.65 7.99 -3.57
CA SER A 52 17.37 6.74 -4.28
C SER A 52 16.01 6.12 -3.95
N SER A 53 15.40 6.49 -2.82
CA SER A 53 14.15 5.89 -2.36
C SER A 53 12.99 6.89 -2.34
N ILE A 54 11.84 6.48 -2.86
CA ILE A 54 10.60 7.28 -2.77
C ILE A 54 10.09 7.14 -1.34
N ILE A 55 10.25 8.19 -0.54
CA ILE A 55 9.92 8.20 0.89
C ILE A 55 8.39 8.14 1.08
N MET A 56 7.66 9.01 0.38
CA MET A 56 6.20 9.07 0.39
C MET A 56 5.69 9.44 -0.99
N SER A 57 4.59 8.82 -1.43
CA SER A 57 3.92 9.17 -2.68
C SER A 57 2.41 8.96 -2.59
N ALA A 58 1.65 9.88 -3.21
CA ALA A 58 0.22 9.75 -3.36
C ALA A 58 -0.28 10.43 -4.64
N PRO A 59 -1.48 10.09 -5.12
CA PRO A 59 -2.12 10.81 -6.21
C PRO A 59 -2.29 12.30 -5.88
N LEU A 60 -2.12 13.16 -6.90
CA LEU A 60 -2.21 14.62 -6.78
C LEU A 60 -3.50 15.12 -6.09
N PRO A 61 -4.69 14.59 -6.40
CA PRO A 61 -5.93 15.06 -5.79
C PRO A 61 -6.27 14.39 -4.45
N GLN A 62 -5.37 13.58 -3.87
CA GLN A 62 -5.66 12.76 -2.70
C GLN A 62 -4.76 13.14 -1.51
N LYS A 63 -5.34 13.09 -0.31
CA LYS A 63 -4.62 13.25 0.96
C LYS A 63 -3.91 11.95 1.30
N TYR A 64 -2.61 11.98 1.54
CA TYR A 64 -1.86 10.82 2.03
C TYR A 64 -2.09 10.65 3.53
N VAL A 65 -2.50 9.45 3.93
CA VAL A 65 -2.75 9.07 5.32
C VAL A 65 -1.94 7.81 5.64
N CYS A 66 -1.13 7.87 6.69
CA CYS A 66 -0.39 6.71 7.18
C CYS A 66 -0.53 6.59 8.70
N LYS A 67 -1.00 5.42 9.15
CA LYS A 67 -1.19 5.12 10.57
C LYS A 67 0.04 4.48 11.22
N ASP A 68 1.03 4.14 10.40
CA ASP A 68 2.27 3.53 10.85
C ASP A 68 3.37 4.60 11.00
N ARG A 69 4.33 4.32 11.89
CA ARG A 69 5.55 5.12 12.05
C ARG A 69 6.40 5.03 10.79
N LEU A 70 6.96 6.16 10.37
CA LEU A 70 7.86 6.25 9.21
C LEU A 70 9.21 6.82 9.67
N ASN A 71 10.28 6.07 9.39
CA ASN A 71 11.65 6.43 9.79
C ASN A 71 12.44 6.79 8.54
N ILE A 72 13.10 7.93 8.54
CA ILE A 72 13.95 8.41 7.45
C ILE A 72 15.36 8.59 8.00
N THR A 73 16.34 7.91 7.41
CA THR A 73 17.75 8.13 7.71
C THR A 73 18.24 9.36 6.95
N LEU A 74 18.92 10.24 7.65
CA LEU A 74 19.53 11.46 7.12
C LEU A 74 21.05 11.33 7.28
N HIS A 75 21.77 11.54 6.19
CA HIS A 75 23.20 11.35 6.08
C HIS A 75 23.93 12.71 6.04
N ASN A 76 25.12 12.75 6.63
CA ASN A 76 26.05 13.87 6.55
C ASN A 76 27.48 13.32 6.45
N ALA A 77 28.32 13.92 5.60
CA ALA A 77 29.69 13.45 5.37
C ALA A 77 30.61 13.56 6.61
N GLY A 78 30.31 14.45 7.56
CA GLY A 78 31.14 14.73 8.74
C GLY A 78 30.58 14.22 10.08
N PHE A 79 29.36 13.67 10.09
CA PHE A 79 28.66 13.28 11.32
C PHE A 79 28.03 11.90 11.20
N ARG A 80 27.62 11.34 12.33
CA ARG A 80 26.83 10.10 12.33
C ARG A 80 25.44 10.35 11.75
N ASP A 81 24.91 9.32 11.11
CA ASP A 81 23.57 9.33 10.56
C ASP A 81 22.52 9.61 11.64
N VAL A 82 21.54 10.44 11.28
CA VAL A 82 20.43 10.82 12.16
C VAL A 82 19.16 10.21 11.62
N VAL A 83 18.32 9.65 12.50
CA VAL A 83 17.02 9.09 12.10
C VAL A 83 15.92 10.09 12.44
N ALA A 84 15.25 10.60 11.40
CA ALA A 84 14.05 11.39 11.51
C ALA A 84 12.82 10.47 11.61
N GLU A 85 12.14 10.50 12.75
CA GLU A 85 10.93 9.71 12.99
C GLU A 85 9.66 10.56 12.80
N PHE A 86 8.78 10.12 11.91
CA PHE A 86 7.43 10.67 11.75
C PHE A 86 6.46 9.88 12.63
N ALA A 87 5.89 10.57 13.62
CA ALA A 87 4.90 9.98 14.50
C ALA A 87 3.54 9.84 13.78
N PRO A 88 2.81 8.73 13.98
CA PRO A 88 1.45 8.58 13.48
C PRO A 88 0.47 9.48 14.25
N GLU A 89 -0.65 9.92 13.66
CA GLU A 89 -1.10 9.68 12.28
C GLU A 89 -0.51 10.72 11.30
N ILE A 90 0.12 10.25 10.23
CA ILE A 90 0.79 11.12 9.24
C ILE A 90 -0.22 11.51 8.18
N ASP A 91 -0.59 12.78 8.17
CA ASP A 91 -1.58 13.38 7.28
C ASP A 91 -0.94 14.45 6.40
N VAL A 92 -0.83 14.18 5.09
CA VAL A 92 -0.10 15.04 4.15
C VAL A 92 -0.95 15.35 2.91
N GLN A 93 -1.19 16.64 2.65
CA GLN A 93 -1.88 17.10 1.44
C GLN A 93 -1.19 18.35 0.86
N PRO A 94 -0.21 18.18 -0.03
CA PRO A 94 0.55 19.30 -0.58
C PRO A 94 -0.23 20.08 -1.65
N TYR A 95 -1.24 19.47 -2.31
CA TYR A 95 -1.95 20.09 -3.43
C TYR A 95 -3.47 20.03 -3.27
N GLY A 96 -4.08 21.21 -3.03
CA GLY A 96 -5.52 21.48 -3.14
C GLY A 96 -6.43 20.76 -2.13
N PRO A 97 -7.64 21.30 -1.85
CA PRO A 97 -8.63 20.63 -1.02
C PRO A 97 -9.41 19.61 -1.87
N LYS A 98 -9.23 18.32 -1.58
CA LYS A 98 -10.10 17.24 -2.08
C LYS A 98 -10.29 16.16 -1.02
N SER A 99 -11.49 15.60 -1.00
CA SER A 99 -12.08 14.73 0.03
C SER A 99 -11.64 13.26 0.01
N ASN A 100 -10.77 12.87 -0.94
CA ASN A 100 -10.36 11.48 -1.09
C ASN A 100 -9.04 11.23 -0.34
N PHE A 101 -9.03 10.19 0.49
CA PHE A 101 -7.85 9.75 1.23
C PHE A 101 -7.14 8.60 0.51
N TYR A 102 -5.81 8.64 0.51
CA TYR A 102 -4.92 7.60 0.01
C TYR A 102 -4.16 7.00 1.18
N LEU A 103 -4.42 5.74 1.50
CA LEU A 103 -3.68 5.04 2.54
C LEU A 103 -2.31 4.62 2.03
N CYS A 104 -1.29 4.80 2.87
CA CYS A 104 0.04 4.26 2.63
C CYS A 104 -0.02 2.73 2.49
N GLU A 105 0.86 2.17 1.65
CA GLU A 105 0.84 0.74 1.31
C GLU A 105 1.01 -0.16 2.55
N ARG A 106 1.80 0.29 3.53
CA ARG A 106 2.02 -0.42 4.79
C ARG A 106 0.74 -0.56 5.60
N THR A 107 0.04 0.54 5.85
CA THR A 107 -1.24 0.52 6.57
C THR A 107 -2.29 -0.25 5.78
N ARG A 108 -2.33 -0.10 4.45
CA ARG A 108 -3.23 -0.88 3.60
C ARG A 108 -2.99 -2.40 3.73
N LYS A 109 -1.74 -2.85 3.68
CA LYS A 109 -1.39 -4.28 3.85
C LYS A 109 -1.80 -4.79 5.23
N ARG A 110 -1.59 -3.99 6.28
CA ARG A 110 -2.00 -4.33 7.64
C ARG A 110 -3.52 -4.48 7.76
N THR A 111 -4.30 -3.50 7.28
CA THR A 111 -5.76 -3.56 7.31
C THR A 111 -6.31 -4.74 6.51
N LEU A 112 -5.67 -5.09 5.39
CA LEU A 112 -6.02 -6.29 4.62
C LEU A 112 -5.70 -7.57 5.40
N ALA A 113 -4.53 -7.67 6.03
CA ALA A 113 -4.16 -8.82 6.86
C ALA A 113 -5.14 -9.00 8.04
N GLU A 114 -5.47 -7.92 8.74
CA GLU A 114 -6.50 -7.91 9.80
C GLU A 114 -7.87 -8.35 9.27
N SER A 115 -8.20 -8.02 8.02
CA SER A 115 -9.45 -8.45 7.38
C SER A 115 -9.45 -9.94 6.99
N PHE A 116 -8.28 -10.52 6.68
CA PHE A 116 -8.14 -11.96 6.41
C PHE A 116 -8.21 -12.80 7.69
N GLU A 117 -7.69 -12.27 8.79
CA GLU A 117 -7.79 -12.91 10.11
C GLU A 117 -9.19 -12.81 10.72
N ASN A 118 -10.05 -11.98 10.12
CA ASN A 118 -11.43 -11.86 10.58
C ASN A 118 -12.16 -13.20 10.49
N LYS A 119 -12.81 -13.60 11.60
CA LYS A 119 -13.52 -14.88 11.74
C LYS A 119 -14.54 -15.12 10.62
N ALA A 120 -15.15 -14.04 10.11
CA ALA A 120 -16.10 -14.10 9.01
C ALA A 120 -15.45 -14.56 7.68
N THR A 121 -14.23 -14.11 7.39
CA THR A 121 -13.46 -14.49 6.19
C THR A 121 -12.98 -15.94 6.28
N VAL A 122 -12.55 -16.36 7.47
CA VAL A 122 -12.17 -17.77 7.70
C VAL A 122 -13.40 -18.68 7.55
N PHE A 123 -14.54 -18.29 8.13
CA PHE A 123 -15.78 -19.05 8.03
C PHE A 123 -16.28 -19.16 6.59
N SER A 124 -16.27 -18.06 5.83
CA SER A 124 -16.67 -18.08 4.42
C SER A 124 -15.74 -18.96 3.59
N GLY A 125 -14.42 -18.93 3.84
CA GLY A 125 -13.45 -19.83 3.20
C GLY A 125 -13.74 -21.30 3.46
N VAL A 126 -14.05 -21.67 4.72
CA VAL A 126 -14.39 -23.06 5.09
C VAL A 126 -15.68 -23.52 4.40
N VAL A 127 -16.73 -22.70 4.41
CA VAL A 127 -18.02 -23.03 3.78
C VAL A 127 -17.85 -23.19 2.25
N LEU A 128 -17.10 -22.31 1.60
CA LEU A 128 -16.80 -22.43 0.17
C LEU A 128 -15.97 -23.68 -0.14
N GLY A 129 -14.99 -24.00 0.72
CA GLY A 129 -14.21 -25.24 0.61
C GLY A 129 -15.09 -26.48 0.68
N LEU A 130 -15.92 -26.60 1.72
CA LEU A 130 -16.81 -27.74 1.90
C LEU A 130 -17.83 -27.87 0.77
N THR A 131 -18.47 -26.76 0.35
CA THR A 131 -19.46 -26.79 -0.73
C THR A 131 -18.84 -27.20 -2.07
N SER A 132 -17.62 -26.76 -2.38
CA SER A 132 -16.91 -27.15 -3.60
C SER A 132 -16.60 -28.66 -3.63
N VAL A 133 -16.07 -29.21 -2.54
CA VAL A 133 -15.77 -30.64 -2.42
C VAL A 133 -17.06 -31.47 -2.46
N SER A 134 -18.10 -31.01 -1.76
CA SER A 134 -19.43 -31.64 -1.77
C SER A 134 -20.03 -31.71 -3.17
N ALA A 135 -19.93 -30.61 -3.93
CA ALA A 135 -20.46 -30.54 -5.29
C ALA A 135 -19.70 -31.47 -6.24
N ILE A 136 -18.36 -31.55 -6.13
CA ILE A 136 -17.54 -32.44 -6.95
C ILE A 136 -17.89 -33.91 -6.66
N ILE A 137 -17.94 -34.30 -5.40
CA ILE A 137 -18.28 -35.67 -5.00
C ILE A 137 -19.72 -36.00 -5.40
N GLY A 138 -20.66 -35.10 -5.13
CA GLY A 138 -22.07 -35.27 -5.52
C GLY A 138 -22.24 -35.42 -7.04
N HIS A 139 -21.52 -34.63 -7.83
CA HIS A 139 -21.53 -34.77 -9.29
C HIS A 139 -20.90 -36.08 -9.76
N ALA A 140 -19.79 -36.50 -9.15
CA ALA A 140 -19.13 -37.76 -9.49
C ALA A 140 -20.00 -38.98 -9.17
N VAL A 141 -20.62 -39.01 -7.98
CA VAL A 141 -21.54 -40.07 -7.56
C VAL A 141 -22.79 -40.10 -8.44
N ARG A 142 -23.39 -38.93 -8.73
CA ARG A 142 -24.55 -38.85 -9.63
C ARG A 142 -24.24 -39.37 -11.04
N ARG A 143 -23.02 -39.15 -11.55
CA ARG A 143 -22.57 -39.73 -12.83
C ARG A 143 -22.31 -41.24 -12.76
N HIS A 144 -21.96 -41.78 -11.59
CA HIS A 144 -21.76 -43.21 -11.41
C HIS A 144 -23.07 -44.00 -11.30
N PHE A 145 -24.11 -43.44 -10.66
CA PHE A 145 -25.38 -44.13 -10.43
C PHE A 145 -26.45 -43.92 -11.53
N ILE A 146 -26.28 -42.96 -12.45
CA ILE A 146 -27.16 -42.75 -13.60
C ILE A 146 -26.40 -43.11 -14.90
N PRO A 147 -26.32 -44.39 -15.28
CA PRO A 147 -25.59 -44.86 -16.46
C PRO A 147 -26.27 -44.52 -17.80
N GLU A 148 -27.56 -44.15 -17.81
CA GLU A 148 -28.32 -43.91 -19.05
C GLU A 148 -27.78 -42.78 -19.94
N ARG A 149 -26.98 -41.84 -19.39
CA ARG A 149 -26.31 -40.82 -20.22
C ARG A 149 -24.95 -41.24 -20.77
N LYS A 150 -24.37 -42.38 -20.37
CA LYS A 150 -23.15 -42.88 -21.02
C LYS A 150 -23.43 -43.38 -22.46
N GLN A 151 -24.60 -43.98 -22.69
CA GLN A 151 -25.00 -44.46 -24.01
C GLN A 151 -25.19 -43.36 -25.06
N MET A 152 -25.53 -42.12 -24.67
CA MET A 152 -25.64 -41.01 -25.62
C MET A 152 -24.28 -40.42 -26.03
N TYR A 153 -23.22 -40.57 -25.22
CA TYR A 153 -21.87 -40.09 -25.59
C TYR A 153 -21.07 -41.14 -26.37
N GLU A 154 -21.30 -42.44 -26.14
CA GLU A 154 -20.68 -43.51 -26.94
C GLU A 154 -21.19 -43.56 -28.39
N ASN A 155 -22.46 -43.19 -28.62
CA ASN A 155 -23.04 -43.15 -29.97
C ASN A 155 -22.63 -41.92 -30.81
N LEU A 156 -21.96 -40.92 -30.23
CA LEU A 156 -21.43 -39.76 -30.95
C LEU A 156 -19.95 -39.91 -31.35
N GLY A 157 -19.30 -41.01 -30.96
CA GLY A 157 -17.91 -41.33 -31.32
C GLY A 157 -17.75 -42.35 -32.46
N VAL A 158 -18.86 -42.81 -33.03
CA VAL A 158 -18.88 -43.69 -34.21
C VAL A 158 -19.53 -42.94 -35.37
N LEU A 159 -18.78 -41.98 -35.92
CA LEU A 159 -19.01 -41.38 -37.23
C LEU A 159 -17.67 -40.93 -37.81
#